data_AF-A0A644Y4Z7-F1
#
_entry.id   AF-A0A644Y4Z7-F1
#
_cell.length_a   1.000
_cell.length_b   1.000
_cell.length_c   1.000
_cell.angle_alpha   90.00
_cell.angle_beta   90.00
_cell.angle_gamma   90.00
#
_symmetry.space_group_name_H-M   'P 1'
#
loop_
_entity.id
_entity.type
_entity.pdbx_description
1 polymer ?
#
loop_
_entity_poly.entity_id
_entity_poly.type
_entity_poly.pdbx_seq_one_letter_code
_entity_poly.pdbx_strand_id
1 'polypeptide(L)'
;MKKQGDRGTVSCLPYREATHLSPCFPIHIEQCAQYLPGKGVFLKDPKNESSKRLISIPQCVTDILKQHKKNQAVDRLQMGNKWMASDRVFTSWDGRPMYPNEMSSWFPRFLGRHNLPHLNFHGLRHTSATLLIAEGATATDLSRRLGHSTTSTTMNIYAHSLQKADDLLANKMDSILTGKNAQKVRQTSLTFQITINLSKSYPFY
;
A
#
# COMPACT_ATOMS: atom_id res chain seq x y z
N MET A 1 8.57 -3.44 -24.13
CA MET A 1 7.09 -3.37 -23.90
C MET A 1 6.81 -2.68 -22.57
N LYS A 2 6.29 -1.45 -22.58
CA LYS A 2 5.94 -0.69 -21.36
C LYS A 2 4.70 -1.34 -20.71
N LYS A 3 4.86 -1.99 -19.54
CA LYS A 3 3.73 -2.54 -18.78
C LYS A 3 2.87 -1.38 -18.27
N GLN A 4 1.76 -1.11 -18.96
CA GLN A 4 0.74 -0.12 -18.61
C GLN A 4 -0.13 -0.52 -17.38
N GLY A 5 0.15 -1.67 -16.76
CA GLY A 5 -0.80 -2.44 -15.96
C GLY A 5 -1.30 -1.80 -14.66
N ASP A 6 -0.45 -1.03 -13.97
CA ASP A 6 -0.76 -0.60 -12.59
C ASP A 6 -1.61 0.67 -12.48
N ARG A 7 -1.62 1.50 -13.54
CA ARG A 7 -2.32 2.80 -13.53
C ARG A 7 -3.83 2.64 -13.54
N GLY A 8 -4.31 1.70 -14.35
CA GLY A 8 -5.73 1.37 -14.41
C GLY A 8 -6.25 0.67 -13.16
N THR A 9 -5.37 0.08 -12.34
CA THR A 9 -5.78 -0.64 -11.14
C THR A 9 -6.36 0.29 -10.08
N VAL A 10 -5.69 1.41 -9.81
CA VAL A 10 -6.11 2.37 -8.76
C VAL A 10 -7.47 2.97 -9.10
N SER A 11 -7.66 3.44 -10.34
CA SER A 11 -8.94 4.01 -10.78
C SER A 11 -10.09 3.00 -10.87
N CYS A 12 -9.79 1.70 -10.83
CA CYS A 12 -10.78 0.64 -10.87
C CYS A 12 -11.27 0.15 -9.52
N LEU A 13 -10.63 0.52 -8.42
CA LEU A 13 -10.92 -0.07 -7.11
C LEU A 13 -12.40 0.13 -6.75
N PRO A 14 -13.19 -0.95 -6.64
CA PRO A 14 -14.57 -0.84 -6.22
C PRO A 14 -14.65 -0.74 -4.70
N TYR A 15 -15.74 -0.17 -4.18
CA TYR A 15 -16.02 -0.16 -2.74
C TYR A 15 -16.40 -1.54 -2.15
N ARG A 16 -16.21 -2.65 -2.89
CA ARG A 16 -16.59 -4.00 -2.42
C ARG A 16 -15.89 -4.29 -1.09
N GLU A 17 -16.71 -4.34 -0.03
CA GLU A 17 -16.28 -4.66 1.32
C GLU A 17 -15.94 -6.15 1.37
N ALA A 18 -14.69 -6.46 1.71
CA ALA A 18 -14.32 -7.83 2.02
C ALA A 18 -14.77 -8.14 3.46
N THR A 19 -15.51 -9.23 3.58
CA THR A 19 -16.05 -9.79 4.81
C THR A 19 -14.94 -10.17 5.80
N HIS A 20 -15.08 -9.61 7.02
CA HIS A 20 -14.54 -9.94 8.35
C HIS A 20 -13.39 -10.97 8.57
N LEU A 21 -12.60 -10.66 9.62
CA LEU A 21 -11.68 -11.51 10.44
C LEU A 21 -10.16 -11.34 10.26
N SER A 22 -9.65 -10.15 9.96
CA SER A 22 -8.23 -9.84 10.16
C SER A 22 -8.00 -8.38 10.56
N PRO A 23 -6.98 -8.05 11.36
CA PRO A 23 -6.64 -6.66 11.72
C PRO A 23 -6.15 -5.83 10.52
N CYS A 24 -6.02 -6.46 9.35
CA CYS A 24 -5.69 -5.83 8.09
C CYS A 24 -6.86 -5.99 7.12
N PHE A 25 -7.31 -4.87 6.55
CA PHE A 25 -8.40 -4.85 5.58
C PHE A 25 -7.90 -5.40 4.24
N PRO A 26 -8.53 -6.43 3.64
CA PRO A 26 -8.09 -6.92 2.35
C PRO A 26 -8.74 -6.12 1.20
N ILE A 27 -7.92 -5.59 0.30
CA ILE A 27 -8.38 -4.98 -0.95
C ILE A 27 -8.32 -6.03 -2.07
N HIS A 28 -9.45 -6.20 -2.77
CA HIS A 28 -9.55 -6.96 -3.99
C HIS A 28 -9.13 -6.12 -5.19
N ILE A 29 -8.06 -6.54 -5.86
CA ILE A 29 -7.64 -5.98 -7.14
C ILE A 29 -8.10 -6.93 -8.22
N GLU A 30 -9.22 -6.61 -8.87
CA GLU A 30 -9.86 -7.50 -9.86
C GLU A 30 -9.95 -6.87 -11.26
N GLN A 31 -9.76 -5.56 -11.41
CA GLN A 31 -10.02 -4.84 -12.65
C GLN A 31 -8.99 -3.74 -12.91
N CYS A 32 -8.75 -3.43 -14.19
CA CYS A 32 -7.95 -2.28 -14.60
C CYS A 32 -8.72 -1.40 -15.60
N ALA A 33 -8.67 -0.08 -15.40
CA ALA A 33 -9.35 0.88 -16.24
C ALA A 33 -8.45 1.26 -17.40
N GLN A 34 -9.02 1.24 -18.61
CA GLN A 34 -8.37 1.75 -19.80
C GLN A 34 -9.23 2.87 -20.39
N TYR A 35 -8.56 3.87 -20.96
CA TYR A 35 -9.22 4.92 -21.71
C TYR A 35 -9.01 4.68 -23.20
N LEU A 36 -10.09 4.70 -23.98
CA LEU A 36 -10.05 4.71 -25.44
C LEU A 36 -10.71 5.99 -25.95
N PRO A 37 -10.09 6.71 -26.90
CA PRO A 37 -10.73 7.83 -27.58
C PRO A 37 -12.06 7.38 -28.21
N GLY A 38 -13.15 8.12 -27.95
CA GLY A 38 -14.49 7.81 -28.46
C GLY A 38 -15.31 6.81 -27.63
N LYS A 39 -14.68 6.01 -26.76
CA LYS A 39 -15.37 5.04 -25.87
C LYS A 39 -15.37 5.43 -24.39
N GLY A 40 -14.52 6.37 -23.99
CA GLY A 40 -14.39 6.78 -22.59
C GLY A 40 -13.56 5.80 -21.76
N VAL A 41 -13.71 5.85 -20.43
CA VAL A 41 -13.08 4.90 -19.51
C VAL A 41 -13.91 3.63 -19.51
N PHE A 42 -13.32 2.52 -19.92
CA PHE A 42 -13.94 1.19 -19.83
C PHE A 42 -13.09 0.30 -18.93
N LEU A 43 -13.81 -0.55 -18.19
CA LEU A 43 -13.22 -1.54 -17.32
C LEU A 43 -12.81 -2.73 -18.18
N LYS A 44 -11.59 -3.21 -17.99
CA LYS A 44 -11.13 -4.43 -18.62
C LYS A 44 -10.79 -5.42 -17.52
N ASP A 45 -11.33 -6.63 -17.64
CA ASP A 45 -10.86 -7.74 -16.84
C ASP A 45 -9.38 -7.99 -17.16
N PRO A 46 -8.55 -8.24 -16.16
CA PRO A 46 -7.15 -8.45 -16.38
C PRO A 46 -6.95 -9.61 -17.35
N LYS A 47 -6.01 -9.43 -18.29
CA LYS A 47 -5.74 -10.40 -19.36
C LYS A 47 -5.31 -11.78 -18.84
N ASN A 48 -4.86 -11.86 -17.58
CA ASN A 48 -4.34 -13.06 -16.92
C ASN A 48 -4.90 -13.18 -15.48
N GLU A 49 -5.24 -14.39 -15.04
CA GLU A 49 -5.71 -14.72 -13.68
C GLU A 49 -4.75 -14.23 -12.57
N SER A 50 -3.44 -14.18 -12.83
CA SER A 50 -2.41 -13.68 -11.90
C SER A 50 -2.54 -12.20 -11.52
N SER A 51 -3.41 -11.44 -12.20
CA SER A 51 -3.65 -10.04 -11.87
C SER A 51 -4.74 -9.86 -10.80
N LYS A 52 -5.63 -10.85 -10.64
CA LYS A 52 -6.62 -10.88 -9.56
C LYS A 52 -5.87 -11.20 -8.27
N ARG A 53 -5.84 -10.25 -7.33
CA ARG A 53 -5.09 -10.45 -6.08
C ARG A 53 -5.74 -9.76 -4.91
N LEU A 54 -5.56 -10.39 -3.75
CA LEU A 54 -5.96 -9.88 -2.46
C LEU A 54 -4.73 -9.31 -1.76
N ILE A 55 -4.80 -8.03 -1.40
CA ILE A 55 -3.72 -7.34 -0.68
C ILE A 55 -4.24 -6.83 0.64
N SER A 56 -3.63 -7.28 1.73
CA SER A 56 -3.83 -6.70 3.05
C SER A 56 -3.23 -5.29 3.12
N ILE A 57 -4.06 -4.30 3.46
CA ILE A 57 -3.65 -2.93 3.70
C ILE A 57 -3.55 -2.63 5.21
N PRO A 58 -2.63 -1.73 5.61
CA PRO A 58 -2.57 -1.25 6.99
C PRO A 58 -3.83 -0.51 7.43
N GLN A 59 -4.07 -0.47 8.74
CA GLN A 59 -5.22 0.24 9.32
C GLN A 59 -5.22 1.73 8.96
N CYS A 60 -4.07 2.40 8.99
CA CYS A 60 -3.97 3.81 8.64
C CYS A 60 -4.45 4.12 7.21
N VAL A 61 -4.20 3.21 6.25
CA VAL A 61 -4.71 3.35 4.88
C VAL A 61 -6.22 3.12 4.84
N THR A 62 -6.72 2.16 5.61
CA THR A 62 -8.16 1.89 5.75
C THR A 62 -8.89 3.12 6.28
N ASP A 63 -8.33 3.80 7.28
CA ASP A 63 -8.92 4.99 7.88
C ASP A 63 -8.95 6.16 6.89
N ILE A 64 -7.89 6.34 6.09
CA ILE A 64 -7.86 7.32 4.99
C ILE A 64 -8.95 7.01 3.95
N LEU A 65 -9.14 5.75 3.58
CA LEU A 65 -10.19 5.35 2.62
C LEU A 65 -11.59 5.58 3.19
N LYS A 66 -11.81 5.28 4.48
CA LYS A 66 -13.08 5.59 5.16
C LYS A 66 -13.36 7.08 5.17
N GLN A 67 -12.35 7.90 5.46
CA GLN A 67 -12.49 9.36 5.42
C GLN A 67 -12.78 9.86 4.00
N HIS A 68 -12.12 9.29 2.99
CA HIS A 68 -12.40 9.61 1.59
C HIS A 68 -13.86 9.31 1.20
N LYS A 69 -14.39 8.15 1.62
CA LYS A 69 -15.80 7.77 1.41
C LYS A 69 -16.78 8.79 2.02
N LYS A 70 -16.47 9.32 3.21
CA LYS A 70 -17.26 10.38 3.85
C LYS A 70 -17.22 11.67 3.04
N ASN A 71 -16.04 12.08 2.59
CA ASN A 71 -15.90 13.30 1.78
C ASN A 71 -16.68 13.19 0.46
N GLN A 72 -16.63 12.04 -0.21
CA GLN A 72 -17.43 11.79 -1.42
C GLN A 72 -18.94 11.89 -1.18
N ALA A 73 -19.43 11.48 0.01
CA ALA A 73 -20.83 11.65 0.35
C ALA A 73 -21.21 13.13 0.48
N VAL A 74 -20.33 13.97 1.02
CA VAL A 74 -20.50 15.42 1.06
C VAL A 74 -20.49 16.02 -0.35
N ASP A 75 -19.51 15.63 -1.18
CA ASP A 75 -19.41 16.09 -2.57
C ASP A 75 -20.68 15.72 -3.36
N ARG A 76 -21.20 14.50 -3.18
CA ARG A 76 -22.45 14.05 -3.79
C ARG A 76 -23.63 14.94 -3.42
N LEU A 77 -23.76 15.33 -2.15
CA LEU A 77 -24.83 16.22 -1.69
C LEU A 77 -24.69 17.62 -2.29
N GLN A 78 -23.46 18.14 -2.39
CA GLN A 78 -23.19 19.45 -2.99
C GLN A 78 -23.45 19.47 -4.50
N MET A 79 -23.10 18.39 -5.20
CA MET A 79 -23.23 18.30 -6.66
C MET A 79 -24.64 17.97 -7.13
N GLY A 80 -25.49 17.41 -6.26
CA GLY A 80 -26.89 17.09 -6.55
C GLY A 80 -27.04 16.29 -7.85
N ASN A 81 -27.83 16.81 -8.78
CA ASN A 81 -28.14 16.14 -10.06
C ASN A 81 -26.93 16.00 -11.00
N LYS A 82 -25.84 16.72 -10.76
CA LYS A 82 -24.61 16.58 -11.56
C LYS A 82 -23.75 15.40 -11.11
N TRP A 83 -24.05 14.81 -9.95
CA TRP A 83 -23.33 13.64 -9.46
C TRP A 83 -23.75 12.38 -10.20
N MET A 84 -22.83 11.84 -10.99
CA MET A 84 -22.98 10.56 -11.67
C MET A 84 -22.33 9.47 -10.82
N ALA A 85 -23.15 8.84 -9.97
CA ALA A 85 -22.67 7.82 -9.05
C ALA A 85 -21.93 6.69 -9.77
N SER A 86 -20.75 6.35 -9.25
CA SER A 86 -20.02 5.14 -9.62
C SER A 86 -19.62 4.37 -8.37
N ASP A 87 -19.55 3.05 -8.46
CA ASP A 87 -19.14 2.19 -7.33
C ASP A 87 -17.63 2.19 -7.09
N ARG A 88 -16.93 3.28 -7.46
CA ARG A 88 -15.47 3.37 -7.46
C ARG A 88 -14.97 4.19 -6.28
N VAL A 89 -13.85 3.74 -5.72
CA VAL A 89 -13.15 4.44 -4.63
C VAL A 89 -12.60 5.77 -5.11
N PHE A 90 -12.02 5.82 -6.32
CA PHE A 90 -11.47 7.03 -6.91
C PHE A 90 -12.38 7.56 -8.01
N THR A 91 -12.95 8.73 -7.78
CA THR A 91 -13.88 9.40 -8.70
C THR A 91 -13.35 10.77 -9.09
N SER A 92 -13.77 11.26 -10.24
CA SER A 92 -13.65 12.66 -10.62
C SER A 92 -14.67 13.50 -9.84
N TRP A 93 -14.59 14.82 -9.94
CA TRP A 93 -15.43 15.77 -9.20
C TRP A 93 -16.95 15.59 -9.42
N ASP A 94 -17.34 14.94 -10.52
CA ASP A 94 -18.73 14.65 -10.90
C ASP A 94 -19.17 13.22 -10.52
N GLY A 95 -18.36 12.46 -9.78
CA GLY A 95 -18.67 11.09 -9.35
C GLY A 95 -18.34 9.99 -10.36
N ARG A 96 -17.95 10.36 -11.59
CA ARG A 96 -17.52 9.41 -12.62
C ARG A 96 -16.20 8.74 -12.23
N PRO A 97 -15.88 7.53 -12.76
CA PRO A 97 -14.59 6.90 -12.52
C PRO A 97 -13.43 7.80 -12.95
N MET A 98 -12.43 7.94 -12.09
CA MET A 98 -11.24 8.74 -12.38
C MET A 98 -10.52 8.25 -13.64
N TYR A 99 -10.14 9.17 -14.53
CA TYR A 99 -9.39 8.82 -15.73
C TYR A 99 -7.98 8.30 -15.37
N PRO A 100 -7.49 7.20 -15.99
CA PRO A 100 -6.19 6.62 -15.66
C PRO A 100 -4.98 7.58 -15.81
N ASN A 101 -5.11 8.59 -16.67
CA ASN A 101 -4.06 9.57 -16.91
C ASN A 101 -4.09 10.73 -15.91
N GLU A 102 -5.20 10.96 -15.20
CA GLU A 102 -5.32 12.08 -14.26
C GLU A 102 -4.25 12.03 -13.19
N MET A 103 -3.99 10.84 -12.62
CA MET A 103 -2.95 10.66 -11.60
C MET A 103 -1.56 11.01 -12.14
N SER A 104 -1.27 10.66 -13.40
CA SER A 104 0.05 10.93 -14.02
C SER A 104 0.24 12.42 -14.35
N SER A 105 -0.83 13.14 -14.65
CA SER A 105 -0.79 14.58 -14.87
C SER A 105 -0.83 15.38 -13.57
N TRP A 106 -1.55 14.89 -12.56
CA TRP A 106 -1.70 15.54 -11.27
C TRP A 106 -0.44 15.43 -10.42
N PHE A 107 0.20 14.26 -10.39
CA PHE A 107 1.32 13.99 -9.47
C PHE A 107 2.53 14.92 -9.66
N PRO A 108 3.04 15.19 -10.89
CA PRO A 108 4.13 16.15 -11.08
C PRO A 108 3.77 17.57 -10.62
N ARG A 109 2.52 18.00 -10.81
CA ARG A 109 2.03 19.30 -10.34
C ARG A 109 1.97 19.34 -8.81
N PHE A 110 1.53 18.26 -8.19
CA PHE A 110 1.55 18.11 -6.74
C PHE A 110 2.98 18.24 -6.19
N LEU A 111 3.95 17.53 -6.76
CA LEU A 111 5.35 17.61 -6.35
C LEU A 111 5.90 19.05 -6.48
N GLY A 112 5.63 19.72 -7.61
CA GLY A 112 6.05 21.11 -7.82
C GLY A 112 5.46 22.09 -6.82
N ARG A 113 4.18 21.93 -6.45
CA ARG A 113 3.52 22.79 -5.44
C ARG A 113 4.08 22.61 -4.03
N HIS A 114 4.61 21.43 -3.72
CA HIS A 114 5.17 21.11 -2.41
C HIS A 114 6.71 21.12 -2.40
N ASN A 115 7.35 21.61 -3.46
CA ASN A 115 8.80 21.66 -3.62
C ASN A 115 9.49 20.31 -3.36
N LEU A 116 8.86 19.22 -3.83
CA LEU A 116 9.36 17.87 -3.68
C LEU A 116 10.18 17.45 -4.91
N PRO A 117 11.17 16.56 -4.75
CA PRO A 117 11.96 16.05 -5.87
C PRO A 117 11.09 15.36 -6.91
N HIS A 118 11.51 15.41 -8.17
CA HIS A 118 10.78 14.78 -9.26
C HIS A 118 10.69 13.26 -9.04
N LEU A 119 9.47 12.77 -8.89
CA LEU A 119 9.16 11.36 -8.78
C LEU A 119 8.01 11.04 -9.72
N ASN A 120 8.15 9.99 -10.52
CA ASN A 120 7.03 9.51 -11.32
C ASN A 120 6.06 8.71 -10.43
N PHE A 121 4.79 8.61 -10.83
CA PHE A 121 3.78 7.91 -10.02
C PHE A 121 4.10 6.42 -9.81
N HIS A 122 4.79 5.78 -10.77
CA HIS A 122 5.26 4.40 -10.62
C HIS A 122 6.41 4.27 -9.60
N GLY A 123 7.14 5.36 -9.35
CA GLY A 123 8.19 5.48 -8.36
C GLY A 123 7.68 5.20 -6.96
N LEU A 124 6.44 5.60 -6.63
CA LEU A 124 5.81 5.25 -5.35
C LEU A 124 5.71 3.74 -5.12
N ARG A 125 5.42 2.98 -6.18
CA ARG A 125 5.39 1.51 -6.13
C ARG A 125 6.78 0.93 -5.92
N HIS A 126 7.80 1.49 -6.56
CA HIS A 126 9.20 1.11 -6.34
C HIS A 126 9.66 1.43 -4.90
N THR A 127 9.30 2.60 -4.38
CA THR A 127 9.60 3.00 -3.00
C THR A 127 8.93 2.04 -2.02
N SER A 128 7.65 1.72 -2.20
CA SER A 128 6.94 0.76 -1.36
C SER A 128 7.60 -0.62 -1.35
N ALA A 129 7.99 -1.13 -2.53
CA ALA A 129 8.69 -2.41 -2.62
C ALA A 129 10.07 -2.36 -1.95
N THR A 130 10.83 -1.29 -2.15
CA THR A 130 12.17 -1.11 -1.55
C THR A 130 12.10 -1.04 -0.03
N LEU A 131 11.11 -0.33 0.53
CA LEU A 131 10.88 -0.28 1.97
C LEU A 131 10.54 -1.67 2.54
N LEU A 132 9.67 -2.42 1.86
CA LEU A 132 9.33 -3.78 2.29
C LEU A 132 10.54 -4.73 2.21
N ILE A 133 11.44 -4.57 1.23
CA ILE A 133 12.71 -5.33 1.17
C ILE A 133 13.60 -4.99 2.36
N ALA A 134 13.72 -3.72 2.71
CA ALA A 134 14.51 -3.28 3.86
C ALA A 134 13.99 -3.87 5.18
N GLU A 135 12.67 -4.06 5.29
CA GLU A 135 12.03 -4.73 6.43
C GLU A 135 12.14 -6.28 6.37
N GLY A 136 12.76 -6.83 5.32
CA GLY A 136 13.03 -8.27 5.18
C GLY A 136 12.00 -9.04 4.36
N ALA A 137 11.14 -8.38 3.59
CA ALA A 137 10.23 -9.07 2.68
C ALA A 137 10.99 -9.80 1.56
N THR A 138 10.58 -11.03 1.25
CA THR A 138 11.22 -11.81 0.19
C THR A 138 10.80 -11.33 -1.19
N ALA A 139 11.61 -11.63 -2.21
CA ALA A 139 11.23 -11.35 -3.59
C ALA A 139 9.94 -12.07 -4.02
N THR A 140 9.64 -13.23 -3.43
CA THR A 140 8.40 -13.98 -3.66
C THR A 140 7.19 -13.25 -3.09
N ASP A 141 7.29 -12.72 -1.87
CA ASP A 141 6.23 -11.91 -1.25
C ASP A 141 5.90 -10.66 -2.05
N LEU A 142 6.95 -9.99 -2.53
CA LEU A 142 6.81 -8.81 -3.37
C LEU A 142 6.24 -9.16 -4.74
N SER A 143 6.71 -10.24 -5.38
CA SER A 143 6.17 -10.68 -6.67
C SER A 143 4.67 -10.96 -6.58
N ARG A 144 4.23 -11.62 -5.50
CA ARG A 144 2.82 -11.90 -5.21
C ARG A 144 2.03 -10.61 -4.94
N ARG A 145 2.55 -9.71 -4.10
CA ARG A 145 1.90 -8.42 -3.76
C ARG A 145 1.78 -7.49 -4.97
N LEU A 146 2.80 -7.46 -5.82
CA LEU A 146 2.89 -6.63 -7.02
C LEU A 146 2.16 -7.26 -8.22
N GLY A 147 1.87 -8.56 -8.20
CA GLY A 147 1.25 -9.26 -9.34
C GLY A 147 2.22 -9.43 -10.52
N HIS A 148 3.52 -9.60 -10.24
CA HIS A 148 4.49 -9.97 -11.26
C HIS A 148 4.37 -11.47 -11.55
N SER A 149 4.17 -11.82 -12.82
CA SER A 149 4.06 -13.21 -13.30
C SER A 149 5.31 -14.05 -13.03
N THR A 150 6.46 -13.39 -12.82
CA THR A 150 7.74 -14.06 -12.63
C THR A 150 8.55 -13.32 -11.58
N THR A 151 9.02 -14.05 -10.57
CA THR A 151 9.85 -13.52 -9.47
C THR A 151 11.15 -12.89 -9.98
N SER A 152 11.68 -13.38 -11.12
CA SER A 152 12.85 -12.79 -11.78
C SER A 152 12.67 -11.32 -12.16
N THR A 153 11.43 -10.88 -12.45
CA THR A 153 11.14 -9.46 -12.71
C THR A 153 11.38 -8.62 -11.46
N THR A 154 10.95 -9.12 -10.30
CA THR A 154 11.16 -8.46 -9.00
C THR A 154 12.64 -8.49 -8.61
N MET A 155 13.31 -9.63 -8.75
CA MET A 155 14.75 -9.77 -8.48
C MET A 155 15.57 -8.80 -9.32
N ASN A 156 15.32 -8.71 -10.63
CA ASN A 156 16.08 -7.84 -11.52
C ASN A 156 15.83 -6.35 -11.23
N ILE A 157 14.59 -5.98 -10.88
CA ILE A 157 14.24 -4.58 -10.58
C ILE A 157 14.84 -4.13 -9.24
N TYR A 158 14.94 -5.03 -8.25
CA TYR A 158 15.32 -4.67 -6.89
C TYR A 158 16.63 -5.30 -6.41
N ALA A 159 17.45 -5.84 -7.30
CA ALA A 159 18.70 -6.55 -6.99
C ALA A 159 19.59 -5.79 -5.99
N HIS A 160 19.82 -4.50 -6.23
CA HIS A 160 20.62 -3.66 -5.35
C HIS A 160 20.01 -3.50 -3.94
N SER A 161 18.69 -3.42 -3.84
CA SER A 161 18.01 -3.32 -2.53
C SER A 161 18.05 -4.64 -1.77
N LEU A 162 17.97 -5.77 -2.49
CA LEU A 162 18.10 -7.11 -1.93
C LEU A 162 19.54 -7.38 -1.45
N GLN A 163 20.54 -6.89 -2.17
CA GLN A 163 21.94 -7.00 -1.74
C GLN A 163 22.19 -6.25 -0.43
N LYS A 164 21.61 -5.05 -0.26
CA LYS A 164 21.65 -4.34 1.03
C LYS A 164 20.86 -5.03 2.14
N ALA A 165 19.82 -5.79 1.78
CA ALA A 165 19.09 -6.59 2.76
C ALA A 165 19.94 -7.77 3.27
N ASP A 166 20.89 -8.27 2.48
CA ASP A 166 21.84 -9.31 2.90
C ASP A 166 22.71 -8.84 4.07
N ASP A 167 23.18 -7.58 4.04
CA ASP A 167 23.92 -6.97 5.16
C ASP A 167 23.08 -6.96 6.45
N LEU A 168 21.77 -6.70 6.35
CA LEU A 168 20.85 -6.75 7.48
C LEU A 168 20.64 -8.18 7.98
N LEU A 169 20.63 -9.17 7.08
CA LEU A 169 20.55 -10.59 7.44
C LEU A 169 21.82 -11.06 8.14
N ALA A 170 22.99 -10.65 7.66
CA ALA A 170 24.27 -10.93 8.32
C ALA A 170 24.30 -10.35 9.74
N ASN A 171 23.87 -9.10 9.93
CA ASN A 171 23.76 -8.47 11.26
C ASN A 171 22.74 -9.16 12.18
N LYS A 172 21.61 -9.64 11.62
CA LYS A 172 20.63 -10.45 12.37
C LYS A 172 21.24 -11.79 12.78
N MET A 173 21.99 -12.44 11.90
CA MET A 173 22.68 -13.69 12.17
C MET A 173 23.75 -13.51 13.26
N ASP A 174 24.54 -12.44 13.20
CA ASP A 174 25.48 -12.06 14.26
C ASP A 174 24.77 -11.86 15.59
N SER A 175 23.62 -11.18 15.60
CA SER A 175 22.82 -10.97 16.82
C SER A 175 22.26 -12.26 17.42
N ILE A 176 21.93 -13.24 16.57
CA ILE A 176 21.46 -14.57 16.99
C ILE A 176 22.63 -15.37 17.59
N LEU A 177 23.76 -15.42 16.90
CA LEU A 177 24.94 -16.18 17.31
C LEU A 177 25.62 -15.59 18.56
N THR A 178 25.65 -14.26 18.69
CA THR A 178 26.24 -13.56 19.84
C THR A 178 25.29 -13.43 21.03
N GLY A 179 24.03 -13.87 20.90
CA GLY A 179 23.06 -13.86 22.00
C GLY A 179 22.65 -12.47 22.49
N LYS A 180 22.96 -11.38 21.78
CA LYS A 180 22.64 -9.99 22.20
C LYS A 180 21.14 -9.76 22.41
N ASN A 181 20.27 -10.50 21.70
CA ASN A 181 18.82 -10.45 21.92
C ASN A 181 18.38 -11.07 23.26
N ALA A 182 19.13 -12.04 23.81
CA ALA A 182 18.80 -12.67 25.10
C ALA A 182 19.07 -11.74 26.29
N GLN A 183 20.04 -10.83 26.18
CA GLN A 183 20.36 -9.87 27.24
C GLN A 183 19.33 -8.73 27.33
N LYS A 184 18.80 -8.26 26.19
CA LYS A 184 17.80 -7.19 26.15
C LYS A 184 16.45 -7.65 26.73
N VAL A 185 16.01 -8.88 26.43
CA VAL A 185 14.78 -9.45 27.00
C VAL A 185 14.89 -9.65 28.52
N ARG A 186 16.07 -10.05 29.02
CA ARG A 186 16.32 -10.16 30.47
C ARG A 186 16.29 -8.81 31.19
N GLN A 187 16.85 -7.75 30.59
CA GLN A 187 16.79 -6.40 31.17
C GLN A 187 15.36 -5.82 31.18
N THR A 188 14.61 -5.94 30.08
CA THR A 188 13.23 -5.41 30.03
C THR A 188 12.30 -6.14 31.01
N SER A 189 12.49 -7.45 31.18
CA SER A 189 11.75 -8.24 32.17
C SER A 189 12.08 -7.82 33.61
N LEU A 190 13.35 -7.55 33.92
CA LEU A 190 13.76 -7.05 35.24
C LEU A 190 13.16 -5.68 35.54
N THR A 191 13.20 -4.74 34.60
CA THR A 191 12.64 -3.39 34.77
C THR A 191 11.13 -3.43 34.95
N PHE A 192 10.43 -4.29 34.20
CA PHE A 192 8.98 -4.48 34.35
C PHE A 192 8.62 -5.09 35.71
N GLN A 193 9.39 -6.08 36.18
CA GLN A 193 9.20 -6.70 37.50
C GLN A 193 9.48 -5.72 38.66
N ILE A 194 10.50 -4.87 38.54
CA ILE A 194 10.81 -3.81 39.52
C ILE A 194 9.67 -2.78 39.55
N THR A 195 9.15 -2.38 38.39
CA THR A 195 8.07 -1.39 38.30
C THR A 195 6.77 -1.90 38.95
N ILE A 196 6.42 -3.17 38.73
CA ILE A 196 5.26 -3.80 39.39
C ILE A 196 5.45 -3.93 40.91
N ASN A 197 6.66 -4.20 41.39
CA ASN A 197 6.92 -4.30 42.82
C ASN A 197 6.88 -2.92 43.52
N LEU A 198 7.33 -1.86 42.83
CA LEU A 198 7.26 -0.49 43.35
C LEU A 198 5.83 0.04 43.41
N SER A 199 4.97 -0.28 42.43
CA SER A 199 3.56 0.14 42.44
C SER A 199 2.72 -0.56 43.50
N LYS A 200 3.10 -1.78 43.93
CA LYS A 200 2.48 -2.49 45.05
C LYS A 200 2.93 -2.01 46.43
N SER A 201 4.10 -1.38 46.51
CA SER A 201 4.70 -0.95 47.79
C SER A 201 4.32 0.49 48.18
N TYR A 202 3.84 1.30 47.24
CA TYR A 202 3.40 2.68 47.48
C TYR A 202 2.04 2.93 46.81
N PRO A 203 0.92 2.58 47.46
CA PRO A 203 -0.38 3.05 47.01
C PRO A 203 -0.41 4.58 47.20
N PHE A 204 -0.53 5.31 46.09
CA PHE A 204 -0.75 6.75 46.11
C PHE A 204 -1.97 7.06 47.00
N TYR A 205 -1.73 7.81 48.09
CA TYR A 205 -2.77 8.49 48.88
C TYR A 205 -3.23 9.76 48.15
#